data_AF-A0AAV6I7C0-F1
#
_entry.id   AF-A0AAV6I7C0-F1
#
_cell.length_a   1.000
_cell.length_b   1.000
_cell.length_c   1.000
_cell.angle_alpha   90.00
_cell.angle_beta   90.00
_cell.angle_gamma   90.00
#
_symmetry.space_group_name_H-M   'P 1'
#
loop_
_entity.id
_entity.type
_entity.pdbx_description
1 polymer ?
#
loop_
_entity_poly.entity_id
_entity_poly.type
_entity_poly.pdbx_seq_one_letter_code
_entity_poly.pdbx_strand_id
1 'polypeptide(L)'
;MEGFESAEMEDAIPEFTLKEIIAMERLFKDVGEKSLSQEFCQELVDSFSRSKHRTGKPAIQWEQVQSWFQDKQKQIASKAVAIKEFNQPSDWALRINVPERLRKTKAERVAGLSELAFEAKSFKDFAWYDVAAFLNYRVIHTGELEVRVRFSGFSYDQDEWVNVKRGVRERSIPLEPSECHRVKVGDPVLCFRETDVRAIYCDAYIVEIRRSTHETLDCPCEFVVRYTYDNAEAKVPLSSLCCRPAA
;
A
#
# COMPACT_ATOMS: atom_id res chain seq x y z
N MET A 1 -52.02 -2.23 14.22
CA MET A 1 -51.08 -3.33 13.96
C MET A 1 -50.10 -2.80 12.94
N GLU A 2 -49.06 -2.09 13.40
CA GLU A 2 -47.80 -2.70 13.88
C GLU A 2 -47.23 -3.55 12.75
N GLY A 3 -46.15 -3.19 12.08
CA GLY A 3 -44.94 -2.51 12.52
C GLY A 3 -43.80 -3.37 12.00
N PHE A 4 -42.81 -2.78 11.33
CA PHE A 4 -41.45 -3.32 11.23
C PHE A 4 -40.56 -2.21 10.65
N GLU A 5 -40.20 -1.28 11.53
CA GLU A 5 -38.88 -0.66 11.47
C GLU A 5 -37.84 -1.74 11.80
N SER A 6 -36.73 -1.74 11.05
CA SER A 6 -35.35 -1.84 11.56
C SER A 6 -34.46 -2.62 10.59
N ALA A 7 -33.59 -1.90 9.89
CA ALA A 7 -32.19 -2.30 9.65
C ALA A 7 -31.41 -1.13 9.03
N GLU A 8 -31.43 0.04 9.68
CA GLU A 8 -30.36 1.03 9.53
C GLU A 8 -29.47 0.92 10.77
N MET A 9 -28.34 0.23 10.65
CA MET A 9 -27.12 0.54 11.39
C MET A 9 -26.02 -0.39 10.88
N GLU A 10 -25.44 -0.04 9.73
CA GLU A 10 -24.01 -0.33 9.57
C GLU A 10 -23.33 0.47 10.68
N ASP A 11 -22.78 -0.22 11.69
CA ASP A 11 -21.92 0.37 12.71
C ASP A 11 -20.71 0.99 12.02
N ALA A 12 -20.90 2.21 11.52
CA ALA A 12 -19.91 3.01 10.84
C ALA A 12 -18.87 3.42 11.88
N ILE A 13 -17.86 2.57 12.09
CA ILE A 13 -16.69 2.82 12.95
C ILE A 13 -16.15 4.21 12.61
N PRO A 14 -16.30 5.24 13.47
CA PRO A 14 -15.93 6.58 13.06
C PRO A 14 -14.42 6.75 12.86
N GLU A 15 -14.08 7.38 11.75
CA GLU A 15 -12.72 7.60 11.25
C GLU A 15 -11.91 8.53 12.16
N PHE A 16 -10.69 8.15 12.53
CA PHE A 16 -9.75 8.99 13.29
C PHE A 16 -9.04 10.01 12.39
N THR A 17 -8.79 11.22 12.88
CA THR A 17 -8.01 12.24 12.18
C THR A 17 -6.51 12.03 12.39
N LEU A 18 -5.67 12.56 11.47
CA LEU A 18 -4.21 12.45 11.57
C LEU A 18 -3.65 12.96 12.91
N LYS A 19 -4.22 14.05 13.46
CA LYS A 19 -3.76 14.60 14.75
C LYS A 19 -4.09 13.66 15.92
N GLU A 20 -5.25 13.02 15.89
CA GLU A 20 -5.68 12.07 16.92
C GLU A 20 -4.77 10.84 16.91
N ILE A 21 -4.42 10.34 15.72
CA ILE A 21 -3.52 9.18 15.57
C ILE A 21 -2.10 9.53 16.00
N ILE A 22 -1.57 10.70 15.62
CA ILE A 22 -0.24 11.13 16.08
C ILE A 22 -0.21 11.25 17.61
N ALA A 23 -1.30 11.72 18.23
CA ALA A 23 -1.41 11.77 19.69
C ALA A 23 -1.41 10.36 20.29
N MET A 24 -2.24 9.44 19.77
CA MET A 24 -2.27 8.04 20.21
C MET A 24 -0.91 7.33 20.00
N GLU A 25 -0.20 7.60 18.90
CA GLU A 25 1.13 7.03 18.64
C GLU A 25 2.22 7.55 19.58
N ARG A 26 2.16 8.83 19.99
CA ARG A 26 3.08 9.36 21.00
C ARG A 26 2.82 8.71 22.35
N LEU A 27 1.56 8.67 22.76
CA LEU A 27 1.16 8.06 24.03
C LEU A 27 1.50 6.57 24.07
N PHE A 28 1.35 5.85 22.97
CA PHE A 28 1.75 4.44 22.89
C PHE A 28 3.26 4.25 23.16
N LYS A 29 4.11 5.16 22.68
CA LYS A 29 5.56 5.12 22.93
C LYS A 29 5.91 5.49 24.38
N ASP A 30 5.16 6.42 24.95
CA ASP A 30 5.43 6.96 26.29
C ASP A 30 4.91 6.04 27.41
N VAL A 31 3.74 5.40 27.20
CA VAL A 31 3.05 4.55 28.19
C VAL A 31 3.53 3.09 28.16
N GLY A 32 4.06 2.62 27.03
CA GLY A 32 4.49 1.22 26.87
C GLY A 32 3.33 0.21 27.00
N GLU A 33 3.64 -1.05 27.32
CA GLU A 33 2.65 -2.15 27.39
C GLU A 33 1.66 -2.06 28.57
N LYS A 34 1.82 -1.10 29.49
CA LYS A 34 1.12 -1.12 30.78
C LYS A 34 -0.07 -0.16 30.78
N SER A 35 -1.25 -0.78 30.85
CA SER A 35 -2.61 -0.26 31.15
C SER A 35 -3.28 0.66 30.12
N LEU A 36 -4.05 0.02 29.22
CA LEU A 36 -5.11 0.64 28.42
C LEU A 36 -6.42 0.69 29.22
N SER A 37 -6.45 1.47 30.30
CA SER A 37 -7.65 1.56 31.13
C SER A 37 -8.80 2.28 30.39
N GLN A 38 -10.03 2.01 30.79
CA GLN A 38 -11.21 2.67 30.21
C GLN A 38 -11.15 4.18 30.46
N GLU A 39 -10.68 4.59 31.63
CA GLU A 39 -10.50 6.00 32.01
C GLU A 39 -9.51 6.70 31.08
N PHE A 40 -8.39 6.05 30.76
CA PHE A 40 -7.40 6.57 29.81
C PHE A 40 -7.98 6.75 28.40
N CYS A 41 -8.75 5.76 27.93
CA CYS A 41 -9.39 5.85 26.62
C CYS A 41 -10.45 6.96 26.59
N GLN A 42 -11.20 7.13 27.68
CA GLN A 42 -12.22 8.16 27.83
C GLN A 42 -11.60 9.58 27.87
N GLU A 43 -10.46 9.76 28.56
CA GLU A 43 -9.72 11.03 28.55
C GLU A 43 -9.26 11.45 27.14
N LEU A 44 -8.86 10.46 26.32
CA LEU A 44 -8.48 10.72 24.93
C LEU A 44 -9.68 11.11 24.07
N VAL A 45 -10.81 10.44 24.24
CA VAL A 45 -12.06 10.80 23.58
C VAL A 45 -12.46 12.23 23.93
N ASP A 46 -12.39 12.59 25.21
CA ASP A 46 -12.68 13.94 25.70
C ASP A 46 -11.76 14.99 25.07
N SER A 47 -10.45 14.70 25.03
CA SER A 47 -9.46 15.58 24.40
C SER A 47 -9.72 15.75 22.89
N PHE A 48 -10.07 14.67 22.20
CA PHE A 48 -10.36 14.71 20.76
C PHE A 48 -11.68 15.41 20.45
N SER A 49 -12.71 15.22 21.28
CA SER A 49 -14.01 15.86 21.12
C SER A 49 -13.94 17.38 21.31
N ARG A 50 -13.05 17.86 22.19
CA ARG A 50 -12.78 19.31 22.39
C ARG A 50 -11.90 19.92 21.29
N SER A 51 -11.34 19.10 20.41
CA SER A 51 -10.45 19.55 19.34
C SER A 51 -11.23 20.18 18.19
N LYS A 52 -10.74 21.34 17.69
CA LYS A 52 -11.29 22.00 16.49
C LYS A 52 -11.22 21.14 15.21
N HIS A 53 -10.46 20.05 15.26
CA HIS A 53 -10.30 19.11 14.14
C HIS A 53 -11.41 18.07 14.03
N ARG A 54 -12.33 18.03 15.01
CA ARG A 54 -13.49 17.14 15.04
C ARG A 54 -14.80 17.82 14.62
N THR A 55 -14.79 19.13 14.33
CA THR A 55 -15.97 19.87 13.89
C THR A 55 -16.56 19.23 12.62
N GLY A 56 -17.80 18.74 12.71
CA GLY A 56 -18.51 18.09 11.60
C GLY A 56 -18.17 16.61 11.36
N LYS A 57 -17.38 15.97 12.24
CA LYS A 57 -17.09 14.53 12.19
C LYS A 57 -17.87 13.76 13.26
N PRO A 58 -18.21 12.48 13.03
CA PRO A 58 -18.88 11.65 14.03
C PRO A 58 -18.05 11.51 15.32
N ALA A 59 -18.75 11.41 16.46
CA ALA A 59 -18.12 11.28 17.77
C ALA A 59 -17.29 9.99 17.85
N ILE A 60 -16.14 10.07 18.50
CA ILE A 60 -15.31 8.90 18.78
C ILE A 60 -15.80 8.28 20.08
N GLN A 61 -15.93 6.96 20.11
CA GLN A 61 -16.21 6.19 21.32
C GLN A 61 -14.91 5.63 21.91
N TRP A 62 -14.87 5.47 23.24
CA TRP A 62 -13.65 5.05 23.94
C TRP A 62 -13.22 3.64 23.54
N GLU A 63 -14.17 2.78 23.15
CA GLU A 63 -13.96 1.43 22.62
C GLU A 63 -13.12 1.46 21.34
N GLN A 64 -13.26 2.49 20.52
CA GLN A 64 -12.47 2.62 19.29
C GLN A 64 -11.03 2.99 19.59
N VAL A 65 -10.83 3.88 20.56
CA VAL A 65 -9.49 4.24 21.04
C VAL A 65 -8.84 2.99 21.63
N GLN A 66 -9.55 2.25 22.48
CA GLN A 66 -9.06 1.01 23.06
C GLN A 66 -8.71 -0.04 22.00
N SER A 67 -9.59 -0.24 21.01
CA SER A 67 -9.37 -1.17 19.90
C SER A 67 -8.11 -0.80 19.10
N TRP A 68 -7.90 0.48 18.80
CA TRP A 68 -6.68 0.96 18.13
C TRP A 68 -5.41 0.57 18.88
N PHE A 69 -5.40 0.75 20.20
CA PHE A 69 -4.26 0.41 21.04
C PHE A 69 -4.01 -1.11 21.12
N GLN A 70 -5.07 -1.91 21.22
CA GLN A 70 -4.96 -3.38 21.21
C GLN A 70 -4.45 -3.92 19.87
N ASP A 71 -4.96 -3.39 18.76
CA ASP A 71 -4.51 -3.75 17.41
C ASP A 71 -3.03 -3.37 17.20
N LYS A 72 -2.59 -2.22 17.75
CA LYS A 72 -1.18 -1.82 17.75
C LYS A 72 -0.28 -2.80 18.52
N GLN A 73 -0.71 -3.25 19.71
CA GLN A 73 0.02 -4.26 20.48
C GLN A 73 0.14 -5.58 19.72
N LYS A 74 -0.96 -6.07 19.13
CA LYS A 74 -0.97 -7.27 18.29
C LYS A 74 -0.01 -7.14 17.11
N GLN A 75 0.03 -6.00 16.42
CA GLN A 75 0.96 -5.78 15.31
C GLN A 75 2.43 -5.82 15.73
N ILE A 76 2.76 -5.30 16.91
CA ILE A 76 4.13 -5.36 17.43
C ILE A 76 4.49 -6.79 17.84
N ALA A 77 3.58 -7.50 18.49
CA ALA A 77 3.76 -8.91 18.83
C ALA A 77 3.93 -9.78 17.57
N SER A 78 3.08 -9.61 16.56
CA SER A 78 3.17 -10.33 15.29
C SER A 78 4.46 -10.02 14.52
N LYS A 79 4.94 -8.77 14.57
CA LYS A 79 6.27 -8.43 14.01
C LYS A 79 7.40 -9.09 14.77
N ALA A 80 7.33 -9.15 16.10
CA ALA A 80 8.34 -9.83 16.93
C ALA A 80 8.37 -11.35 16.69
N VAL A 81 7.22 -11.97 16.44
CA VAL A 81 7.11 -13.39 16.06
C VAL A 81 7.64 -13.64 14.64
N ALA A 82 7.26 -12.80 13.67
CA ALA A 82 7.78 -12.89 12.30
C ALA A 82 9.31 -12.71 12.24
N ILE A 83 9.90 -11.85 13.08
CA ILE A 83 11.36 -11.68 13.18
C ILE A 83 12.04 -12.95 13.73
N LYS A 84 11.37 -13.74 14.58
CA LYS A 84 11.93 -15.00 15.11
C LYS A 84 11.90 -16.13 14.07
N GLU A 85 10.91 -16.16 13.19
CA GLU A 85 10.81 -17.17 12.12
C GLU A 85 11.72 -16.87 10.91
N PHE A 86 12.15 -15.61 10.74
CA PHE A 86 13.07 -15.19 9.67
C PHE A 86 14.57 -15.26 10.02
N ASN A 87 14.95 -15.76 11.20
CA ASN A 87 16.35 -15.88 11.61
C ASN A 87 17.07 -17.14 11.05
N GLN A 88 16.96 -17.37 9.74
CA GLN A 88 18.07 -17.96 8.98
C GLN A 88 18.82 -16.82 8.27
N PRO A 89 20.12 -16.63 8.53
CA PRO A 89 20.80 -15.40 8.15
C PRO A 89 21.06 -15.40 6.65
N SER A 90 20.37 -14.50 5.93
CA SER A 90 20.81 -14.01 4.63
C SER A 90 21.35 -12.59 4.80
N ASP A 91 22.54 -12.36 4.26
CA ASP A 91 23.43 -11.19 4.40
C ASP A 91 22.89 -9.84 3.86
N TRP A 92 21.57 -9.64 3.80
CA TRP A 92 20.98 -8.37 3.34
C TRP A 92 20.94 -7.28 4.43
N ALA A 93 21.09 -7.66 5.71
CA ALA A 93 20.88 -6.78 6.86
C ALA A 93 22.04 -5.82 7.19
N LEU A 94 23.13 -5.79 6.42
CA LEU A 94 24.28 -4.90 6.69
C LEU A 94 24.40 -3.67 5.77
N ARG A 95 23.35 -3.32 5.01
CA ARG A 95 23.33 -2.05 4.26
C ARG A 95 21.99 -1.32 4.34
N ILE A 96 21.56 -0.95 5.54
CA ILE A 96 20.64 0.20 5.67
C ILE A 96 21.49 1.47 5.49
N ASN A 97 21.78 1.83 4.25
CA ASN A 97 21.98 3.23 3.93
C ASN A 97 20.59 3.88 4.02
N VAL A 98 20.43 4.80 4.97
CA VAL A 98 19.26 5.68 5.02
C VAL A 98 19.09 6.30 3.63
N PRO A 99 17.94 6.11 2.93
CA PRO A 99 17.75 6.66 1.60
C PRO A 99 18.00 8.16 1.61
N GLU A 100 18.76 8.65 0.66
CA GLU A 100 19.20 10.06 0.56
C GLU A 100 18.01 11.06 0.58
N ARG A 101 16.81 10.58 0.21
CA ARG A 101 15.51 11.27 0.31
C ARG A 101 15.16 11.73 1.74
N LEU A 102 15.69 11.09 2.78
CA LEU A 102 15.49 11.50 4.18
C LEU A 102 16.32 12.72 4.58
N ARG A 103 17.30 13.14 3.77
CA ARG A 103 18.10 14.37 3.98
C ARG A 103 17.45 15.63 3.39
N LYS A 104 16.43 15.48 2.54
CA LYS A 104 15.74 16.60 1.89
C LYS A 104 14.77 17.28 2.85
N THR A 105 14.69 18.60 2.76
CA THR A 105 13.72 19.43 3.49
C THR A 105 12.29 19.08 3.08
N LYS A 106 11.31 19.41 3.94
CA LYS A 106 9.89 19.16 3.65
C LYS A 106 9.45 19.79 2.32
N ALA A 107 9.97 20.97 1.98
CA ALA A 107 9.67 21.66 0.74
C ALA A 107 10.21 20.92 -0.49
N GLU A 108 11.45 20.43 -0.43
CA GLU A 108 12.06 19.65 -1.51
C GLU A 108 11.40 18.29 -1.70
N ARG A 109 10.93 17.66 -0.60
CA ARG A 109 10.14 16.43 -0.68
C ARG A 109 8.83 16.66 -1.40
N VAL A 110 8.12 17.76 -1.09
CA VAL A 110 6.82 18.11 -1.70
C VAL A 110 6.99 18.51 -3.17
N ALA A 111 8.03 19.25 -3.53
CA ALA A 111 8.33 19.60 -4.92
C ALA A 111 8.57 18.35 -5.78
N GLY A 112 9.31 17.37 -5.24
CA GLY A 112 9.55 16.10 -5.93
C GLY A 112 8.32 15.20 -6.07
N LEU A 113 7.20 15.46 -5.36
CA LEU A 113 5.98 14.67 -5.53
C LEU A 113 5.25 14.98 -6.85
N SER A 114 5.44 16.18 -7.42
CA SER A 114 4.80 16.58 -8.67
C SER A 114 5.32 15.82 -9.89
N GLU A 115 6.53 15.26 -9.80
CA GLU A 115 7.15 14.46 -10.87
C GLU A 115 6.83 12.97 -10.75
N LEU A 116 6.33 12.52 -9.58
CA LEU A 116 6.10 11.11 -9.32
C LEU A 116 4.72 10.68 -9.81
N ALA A 117 4.71 9.71 -10.72
CA ALA A 117 3.52 8.99 -11.09
C ALA A 117 3.34 7.75 -10.19
N PHE A 118 2.10 7.43 -9.86
CA PHE A 118 1.76 6.29 -9.01
C PHE A 118 0.86 5.31 -9.73
N GLU A 119 0.95 4.05 -9.31
CA GLU A 119 0.00 2.99 -9.62
C GLU A 119 -0.54 2.42 -8.30
N ALA A 120 -1.77 1.93 -8.35
CA ALA A 120 -2.43 1.32 -7.21
C ALA A 120 -3.07 -0.02 -7.57
N LYS A 121 -3.06 -0.94 -6.60
CA LYS A 121 -3.59 -2.30 -6.76
C LYS A 121 -5.08 -2.31 -6.43
N SER A 122 -5.92 -2.63 -7.42
CA SER A 122 -7.38 -2.74 -7.21
C SER A 122 -7.70 -3.94 -6.33
N PHE A 123 -8.70 -3.77 -5.45
CA PHE A 123 -9.24 -4.85 -4.63
C PHE A 123 -10.12 -5.83 -5.46
N LYS A 124 -10.66 -5.37 -6.60
CA LYS A 124 -11.63 -6.15 -7.39
C LYS A 124 -10.99 -7.30 -8.14
N ASP A 125 -9.80 -7.08 -8.69
CA ASP A 125 -9.12 -8.03 -9.58
C ASP A 125 -7.64 -8.23 -9.27
N PHE A 126 -7.13 -7.55 -8.24
CA PHE A 126 -5.73 -7.57 -7.82
C PHE A 126 -4.73 -7.09 -8.89
N ALA A 127 -5.20 -6.38 -9.92
CA ALA A 127 -4.36 -5.76 -10.94
C ALA A 127 -3.87 -4.37 -10.51
N TRP A 128 -2.77 -3.91 -11.12
CA TRP A 128 -2.25 -2.57 -10.93
C TRP A 128 -2.76 -1.62 -12.01
N TYR A 129 -3.22 -0.46 -11.59
CA TYR A 129 -3.74 0.60 -12.46
C TYR A 129 -3.08 1.93 -12.13
N ASP A 130 -2.90 2.75 -13.15
CA ASP A 130 -2.40 4.10 -12.97
C ASP A 130 -3.34 4.94 -12.09
N VAL A 131 -2.76 5.66 -11.13
CA VAL A 131 -3.50 6.60 -10.29
C VAL A 131 -3.55 7.95 -11.00
N ALA A 132 -4.75 8.45 -11.25
CA ALA A 132 -5.00 9.80 -11.74
C ALA A 132 -5.01 10.82 -10.59
N ALA A 133 -5.60 10.46 -9.45
CA ALA A 133 -5.63 11.33 -8.28
C ALA A 133 -5.79 10.56 -6.96
N PHE A 134 -5.21 11.10 -5.89
CA PHE A 134 -5.54 10.73 -4.52
C PHE A 134 -6.63 11.70 -4.02
N LEU A 135 -7.81 11.18 -3.72
CA LEU A 135 -9.00 11.97 -3.41
C LEU A 135 -9.16 12.22 -1.90
N ASN A 136 -8.82 11.21 -1.09
CA ASN A 136 -8.92 11.28 0.36
C ASN A 136 -7.99 10.25 1.01
N TYR A 137 -7.88 10.28 2.33
CA TYR A 137 -7.18 9.28 3.13
C TYR A 137 -7.98 8.95 4.38
N ARG A 138 -7.81 7.73 4.90
CA ARG A 138 -8.37 7.28 6.17
C ARG A 138 -7.37 6.40 6.91
N VAL A 139 -7.46 6.38 8.22
CA VAL A 139 -6.77 5.36 9.02
C VAL A 139 -7.84 4.51 9.67
N ILE A 140 -7.81 3.22 9.36
CA ILE A 140 -8.78 2.26 9.86
C ILE A 140 -8.43 1.85 11.30
N HIS A 141 -9.34 1.14 11.97
CA HIS A 141 -9.17 0.76 13.39
C HIS A 141 -7.87 -0.01 13.66
N THR A 142 -7.36 -0.78 12.68
CA THR A 142 -6.08 -1.48 12.77
C THR A 142 -4.87 -0.55 12.78
N GLY A 143 -5.05 0.75 12.54
CA GLY A 143 -3.97 1.73 12.40
C GLY A 143 -3.28 1.72 11.03
N GLU A 144 -3.79 0.95 10.06
CA GLU A 144 -3.33 1.00 8.68
C GLU A 144 -3.86 2.25 7.95
N LEU A 145 -3.03 2.85 7.11
CA LEU A 145 -3.38 4.01 6.29
C LEU A 145 -3.91 3.54 4.93
N GLU A 146 -5.10 3.99 4.57
CA GLU A 146 -5.69 3.82 3.26
C GLU A 146 -5.89 5.17 2.58
N VAL A 147 -5.78 5.18 1.26
CA VAL A 147 -6.07 6.34 0.40
C VAL A 147 -7.18 6.00 -0.56
N ARG A 148 -8.05 6.96 -0.82
CA ARG A 148 -9.08 6.84 -1.85
C ARG A 148 -8.47 7.27 -3.18
N VAL A 149 -8.34 6.34 -4.11
CA VAL A 149 -7.69 6.57 -5.42
C VAL A 149 -8.74 6.68 -6.53
N ARG A 150 -8.50 7.61 -7.45
CA ARG A 150 -9.11 7.61 -8.78
C ARG A 150 -8.13 7.03 -9.78
N PHE A 151 -8.53 5.98 -10.48
CA PHE A 151 -7.72 5.37 -11.52
C PHE A 151 -7.82 6.15 -12.84
N SER A 152 -6.73 6.18 -13.61
CA SER A 152 -6.70 6.78 -14.95
C SER A 152 -7.61 6.01 -15.90
N GLY A 153 -8.50 6.72 -16.60
CA GLY A 153 -9.44 6.12 -17.55
C GLY A 153 -10.72 5.56 -16.92
N PHE A 154 -10.89 5.66 -15.61
CA PHE A 154 -12.08 5.18 -14.89
C PHE A 154 -12.91 6.33 -14.31
N SER A 155 -14.21 6.08 -14.15
CA SER A 155 -15.18 7.02 -13.58
C SER A 155 -15.20 6.97 -12.04
N TYR A 156 -15.82 7.98 -11.43
CA TYR A 156 -15.82 8.18 -9.97
C TYR A 156 -16.50 7.04 -9.17
N ASP A 157 -17.42 6.30 -9.78
CA ASP A 157 -18.08 5.13 -9.20
C ASP A 157 -17.12 3.94 -9.04
N GLN A 158 -15.94 4.02 -9.65
CA GLN A 158 -14.88 3.02 -9.53
C GLN A 158 -13.73 3.46 -8.62
N ASP A 159 -13.84 4.59 -7.92
CA ASP A 159 -12.83 5.02 -6.94
C ASP A 159 -12.72 3.99 -5.80
N GLU A 160 -11.51 3.62 -5.41
CA GLU A 160 -11.26 2.56 -4.42
C GLU A 160 -10.46 3.06 -3.21
N TRP A 161 -10.74 2.49 -2.03
CA TRP A 161 -9.88 2.63 -0.85
C TRP A 161 -8.77 1.59 -0.92
N VAL A 162 -7.51 2.06 -0.91
CA VAL A 162 -6.33 1.21 -1.09
C VAL A 162 -5.33 1.45 0.04
N ASN A 163 -4.85 0.37 0.65
CA ASN A 163 -3.82 0.43 1.69
C ASN A 163 -2.49 0.93 1.13
N VAL A 164 -1.94 1.99 1.73
CA VAL A 164 -0.76 2.69 1.23
C VAL A 164 0.48 1.81 1.20
N LYS A 165 0.66 0.90 2.19
CA LYS A 165 1.88 0.09 2.29
C LYS A 165 1.94 -1.05 1.29
N ARG A 166 0.78 -1.63 0.95
CA ARG A 166 0.70 -2.85 0.11
C ARG A 166 0.11 -2.61 -1.27
N GLY A 167 -0.58 -1.49 -1.47
CA GLY A 167 -1.41 -1.27 -2.66
C GLY A 167 -1.12 0.04 -3.39
N VAL A 168 -0.15 0.85 -2.96
CA VAL A 168 0.26 2.06 -3.69
C VAL A 168 1.77 2.04 -3.86
N ARG A 169 2.24 2.32 -5.07
CA ARG A 169 3.68 2.44 -5.36
C ARG A 169 3.95 3.39 -6.52
N GLU A 170 5.20 3.80 -6.66
CA GLU A 170 5.66 4.54 -7.84
C GLU A 170 5.40 3.70 -9.10
N ARG A 171 4.92 4.33 -10.17
CA ARG A 171 4.52 3.68 -11.42
C ARG A 171 5.68 2.88 -12.01
N SER A 172 5.38 1.69 -12.51
CA SER A 172 6.32 0.84 -13.22
C SER A 172 6.72 1.50 -14.56
N ILE A 173 7.96 1.28 -14.99
CA ILE A 173 8.52 1.97 -16.16
C ILE A 173 8.57 0.98 -17.33
N PRO A 174 7.86 1.26 -18.45
CA PRO A 174 7.99 0.47 -19.68
C PRO A 174 9.43 0.37 -20.14
N LEU A 175 9.80 -0.77 -20.72
CA LEU A 175 11.15 -1.01 -21.20
C LEU A 175 11.22 -0.84 -22.71
N GLU A 176 12.16 -0.02 -23.18
CA GLU A 176 12.46 0.07 -24.60
C GLU A 176 13.21 -1.20 -25.08
N PRO A 177 13.11 -1.58 -26.36
CA PRO A 177 13.82 -2.75 -26.90
C PRO A 177 15.33 -2.76 -26.61
N SER A 178 15.98 -1.59 -26.65
CA SER A 178 17.41 -1.41 -26.33
C SER A 178 17.74 -1.64 -24.85
N GLU A 179 16.74 -1.60 -23.97
CA GLU A 179 16.86 -1.69 -22.51
C GLU A 179 16.66 -3.11 -21.98
N CYS A 180 16.41 -4.09 -22.86
CA CYS A 180 16.13 -5.47 -22.46
C CYS A 180 17.22 -6.06 -21.55
N HIS A 181 18.48 -5.63 -21.71
CA HIS A 181 19.64 -6.08 -20.95
C HIS A 181 19.59 -5.69 -19.46
N ARG A 182 18.75 -4.72 -19.09
CA ARG A 182 18.55 -4.28 -17.70
C ARG A 182 17.80 -5.31 -16.86
N VAL A 183 16.95 -6.12 -17.50
CA VAL A 183 16.14 -7.15 -16.84
C VAL A 183 17.00 -8.38 -16.50
N LYS A 184 16.92 -8.86 -15.26
CA LYS A 184 17.68 -10.01 -14.76
C LYS A 184 16.74 -11.04 -14.13
N VAL A 185 17.22 -12.29 -14.07
CA VAL A 185 16.52 -13.34 -13.33
C VAL A 185 16.43 -12.94 -11.87
N GLY A 186 15.23 -13.08 -11.29
CA GLY A 186 14.88 -12.65 -9.95
C GLY A 186 14.28 -11.24 -9.86
N ASP A 187 14.35 -10.43 -10.93
CA ASP A 187 13.82 -9.06 -10.87
C ASP A 187 12.29 -9.06 -10.72
N PRO A 188 11.73 -8.20 -9.84
CA PRO A 188 10.31 -7.93 -9.81
C PRO A 188 9.91 -7.07 -11.01
N VAL A 189 8.83 -7.45 -11.68
CA VAL A 189 8.29 -6.77 -12.86
C VAL A 189 6.78 -6.63 -12.73
N LEU A 190 6.23 -5.59 -13.35
CA LEU A 190 4.81 -5.53 -13.67
C LEU A 190 4.64 -6.14 -15.06
N CYS A 191 3.83 -7.19 -15.16
CA CYS A 191 3.63 -7.95 -16.39
C CYS A 191 2.19 -7.83 -16.87
N PHE A 192 2.00 -7.45 -18.12
CA PHE A 192 0.73 -7.57 -18.82
C PHE A 192 0.40 -9.06 -19.01
N ARG A 193 -0.81 -9.46 -18.64
CA ARG A 193 -1.33 -10.82 -18.80
C ARG A 193 -2.69 -10.73 -19.46
N GLU A 194 -2.77 -11.30 -20.65
CA GLU A 194 -4.00 -11.42 -21.42
C GLU A 194 -4.50 -12.87 -21.41
N THR A 195 -5.78 -13.04 -21.16
CA THR A 195 -6.54 -14.28 -21.28
C THR A 195 -7.80 -14.00 -22.09
N ASP A 196 -8.54 -15.04 -22.48
CA ASP A 196 -9.78 -14.90 -23.26
C ASP A 196 -10.84 -14.00 -22.60
N VAL A 197 -10.72 -13.75 -21.30
CA VAL A 197 -11.72 -12.99 -20.52
C VAL A 197 -11.16 -11.72 -19.86
N ARG A 198 -9.83 -11.54 -19.80
CA ARG A 198 -9.21 -10.42 -19.06
C ARG A 198 -7.86 -10.02 -19.63
N ALA A 199 -7.58 -8.73 -19.60
CA ALA A 199 -6.29 -8.13 -19.94
C ALA A 199 -5.86 -7.21 -18.78
N ILE A 200 -4.92 -7.68 -17.95
CA ILE A 200 -4.58 -7.02 -16.68
C ILE A 200 -3.06 -6.95 -16.46
N TYR A 201 -2.62 -5.98 -15.66
CA TYR A 201 -1.23 -5.85 -15.24
C TYR A 201 -1.04 -6.42 -13.83
N CYS A 202 -0.17 -7.42 -13.70
CA CYS A 202 0.05 -8.18 -12.46
C CYS A 202 1.51 -8.19 -12.05
N ASP A 203 1.78 -8.35 -10.75
CA ASP A 203 3.14 -8.56 -10.26
C ASP A 203 3.66 -9.95 -10.64
N ALA A 204 4.88 -9.98 -11.16
CA ALA A 204 5.59 -11.21 -11.47
C ALA A 204 7.09 -11.07 -11.19
N TYR A 205 7.80 -12.19 -11.22
CA TYR A 205 9.26 -12.24 -11.14
C TYR A 205 9.82 -12.96 -12.37
N ILE A 206 10.97 -12.52 -12.84
CA ILE A 206 11.68 -13.17 -13.94
C ILE A 206 12.32 -14.46 -13.45
N VAL A 207 11.98 -15.60 -14.06
CA VAL A 207 12.54 -16.91 -13.69
C VAL A 207 13.57 -17.42 -14.69
N GLU A 208 13.44 -17.06 -15.97
CA GLU A 208 14.38 -17.42 -17.04
C GLU A 208 14.39 -16.30 -18.10
N ILE A 209 15.54 -16.09 -18.76
CA ILE A 209 15.64 -15.18 -19.89
C ILE A 209 16.39 -15.88 -21.03
N ARG A 210 15.80 -15.91 -22.21
CA ARG A 210 16.43 -16.38 -23.45
C ARG A 210 16.79 -15.19 -24.31
N ARG A 211 18.08 -14.89 -24.34
CA ARG A 211 18.63 -13.73 -25.05
C ARG A 211 18.84 -14.06 -26.53
N SER A 212 18.45 -13.13 -27.38
CA SER A 212 18.68 -13.15 -28.82
C SER A 212 19.56 -11.97 -29.19
N THR A 213 20.33 -12.08 -30.29
CA THR A 213 21.02 -10.90 -30.85
C THR A 213 20.01 -10.09 -31.64
N HIS A 214 19.92 -8.78 -31.39
CA HIS A 214 18.99 -7.89 -32.07
C HIS A 214 19.49 -6.44 -32.11
N GLU A 215 18.93 -5.65 -33.02
CA GLU A 215 19.14 -4.20 -33.09
C GLU A 215 18.25 -3.48 -32.06
N THR A 216 18.37 -2.15 -31.96
CA THR A 216 17.66 -1.34 -30.95
C THR A 216 16.17 -1.13 -31.24
N LEU A 217 15.65 -1.56 -32.39
CA LEU A 217 14.26 -1.32 -32.83
C LEU A 217 13.26 -2.32 -32.25
N ASP A 218 13.63 -3.60 -32.16
CA ASP A 218 12.75 -4.68 -31.66
C ASP A 218 13.54 -5.64 -30.78
N CYS A 219 12.89 -6.20 -29.76
CA CYS A 219 13.50 -7.14 -28.82
C CYS A 219 12.88 -8.54 -28.94
N PRO A 220 13.50 -9.48 -29.67
CA PRO A 220 13.08 -10.88 -29.77
C PRO A 220 13.58 -11.75 -28.59
N CYS A 221 14.03 -11.15 -27.49
CA CYS A 221 14.32 -11.93 -26.28
C CYS A 221 13.01 -12.48 -25.69
N GLU A 222 13.06 -13.72 -25.18
CA GLU A 222 11.93 -14.35 -24.48
C GLU A 222 12.20 -14.30 -22.98
N PHE A 223 11.20 -13.82 -22.22
CA PHE A 223 11.26 -13.74 -20.76
C PHE A 223 10.25 -14.71 -20.19
N VAL A 224 10.69 -15.58 -19.29
CA VAL A 224 9.78 -16.41 -18.52
C VAL A 224 9.51 -15.71 -17.20
N VAL A 225 8.24 -15.43 -16.94
CA VAL A 225 7.77 -14.82 -15.69
C VAL A 225 7.02 -15.84 -14.85
N ARG A 226 7.07 -15.69 -13.53
CA ARG A 226 6.17 -16.35 -12.59
C ARG A 226 5.30 -15.32 -11.88
N TYR A 227 3.99 -15.42 -12.04
CA TYR A 227 3.04 -14.49 -11.43
C TYR A 227 2.93 -14.71 -9.92
N THR A 228 2.89 -13.61 -9.16
CA THR A 228 2.89 -13.67 -7.69
C THR A 228 1.58 -14.23 -7.13
N TYR A 229 0.47 -14.08 -7.86
CA TYR A 229 -0.87 -14.44 -7.38
C TYR A 229 -1.13 -15.95 -7.42
N ASP A 230 -0.85 -16.61 -8.55
CA ASP A 230 -1.18 -18.02 -8.81
C ASP A 230 0.05 -18.91 -9.05
N ASN A 231 1.26 -18.35 -9.00
CA ASN A 231 2.52 -19.01 -9.37
C ASN A 231 2.55 -19.57 -10.80
N ALA A 232 1.61 -19.16 -11.66
CA ALA A 232 1.62 -19.57 -13.05
C ALA A 232 2.85 -18.98 -13.76
N GLU A 233 3.43 -19.76 -14.66
CA GLU A 233 4.54 -19.31 -15.50
C GLU A 233 4.06 -19.04 -16.91
N ALA A 234 4.61 -17.98 -17.52
CA ALA A 234 4.32 -17.61 -18.89
C ALA A 234 5.57 -17.09 -19.59
N LYS A 235 5.66 -17.35 -20.89
CA LYS A 235 6.63 -16.74 -21.78
C LYS A 235 6.03 -15.47 -22.32
N VAL A 236 6.72 -14.35 -22.14
CA VAL A 236 6.24 -13.03 -22.53
C VAL A 236 7.33 -12.25 -23.29
N PRO A 237 6.93 -11.40 -24.25
CA PRO A 237 7.84 -10.47 -24.90
C PRO A 237 8.23 -9.33 -23.95
N LEU A 238 9.27 -8.57 -24.30
CA LEU A 238 9.68 -7.40 -23.53
C LEU A 238 8.56 -6.35 -23.40
N SER A 239 7.75 -6.17 -24.45
CA SER A 239 6.66 -5.19 -24.49
C SER A 239 5.55 -5.44 -23.46
N SER A 240 5.48 -6.65 -22.90
CA SER A 240 4.56 -6.98 -21.80
C SER A 240 5.12 -6.67 -20.42
N LEU A 241 6.36 -6.19 -20.31
CA LEU A 241 7.07 -5.97 -19.06
C LEU A 241 7.31 -4.49 -18.78
N CYS A 242 7.05 -4.10 -17.54
CA CYS A 242 7.53 -2.84 -16.97
C CYS A 242 8.46 -3.15 -15.79
N CYS A 243 9.59 -2.46 -15.73
CA CYS A 243 10.53 -2.58 -14.62
C CYS A 243 10.06 -1.74 -13.41
N ARG A 244 10.44 -2.18 -12.22
CA ARG A 244 10.23 -1.39 -10.99
C ARG A 244 11.29 -0.27 -10.93
N PRO A 245 10.91 0.97 -10.54
CA PRO A 245 11.88 2.03 -10.28
C PRO A 245 12.93 1.59 -9.26
N ALA A 246 14.18 2.06 -9.43
CA ALA A 246 15.24 1.78 -8.45
C ALA A 246 14.90 2.45 -7.11
N ALA A 247 15.01 1.68 -6.02
CA ALA A 247 14.78 2.15 -4.65
C ALA A 247 15.90 3.08 -4.15
#